data_AF-A0A8C4VLL9-F1
#
_entry.id   AF-A0A8C4VLL9-F1
#
_cell.length_a   1.000
_cell.length_b   1.000
_cell.length_c   1.000
_cell.angle_alpha   90.00
_cell.angle_beta   90.00
_cell.angle_gamma   90.00
#
_symmetry.space_group_name_H-M   'P 1'
#
loop_
_entity.id
_entity.type
_entity.pdbx_description
1 polymer ?
#
loop_
_entity_poly.entity_id
_entity_poly.type
_entity_poly.pdbx_seq_one_letter_code
_entity_poly.pdbx_strand_id
1 'polypeptide(L)'
;MSRFIQINELRMVTEYNPVTAIGLFNSTVQTHLLLFTDKTSQEHTERVRRYREAAELFRGKILFVLVDSNVKGNERVMSFFNLKKSQLPALAIFHTPDEQQDVLPLGEVTVEHVQDFCSGFLKRKQRKEDPSPEEKTEL
;
A
#
# COMPACT_ATOMS: atom_id res chain seq x y z
N MET A 1 22.13 27.58 13.31
CA MET A 1 21.83 26.51 12.33
C MET A 1 21.34 25.34 13.18
N SER A 2 20.05 25.05 13.30
CA SER A 2 19.22 24.43 12.26
C SER A 2 17.77 24.84 12.43
N ARG A 3 17.23 25.46 11.39
CA ARG A 3 15.83 25.86 11.27
C ARG A 3 15.02 24.60 10.96
N PHE A 4 13.95 24.35 11.74
CA PHE A 4 12.66 23.75 11.36
C PHE A 4 12.69 22.77 10.16
N ILE A 5 12.24 21.52 10.26
CA ILE A 5 10.84 21.14 10.50
C ILE A 5 10.81 19.75 11.17
N GLN A 6 10.36 19.71 12.42
CA GLN A 6 9.87 18.51 13.09
C GLN A 6 8.34 18.48 12.92
N ILE A 7 7.88 18.33 11.67
CA ILE A 7 6.46 18.13 11.32
C ILE A 7 6.42 17.16 10.13
N ASN A 8 6.76 15.91 10.40
CA ASN A 8 6.23 14.80 9.63
C ASN A 8 6.15 13.58 10.56
N GLU A 9 5.55 13.79 11.73
CA GLU A 9 4.91 12.69 12.46
C GLU A 9 3.81 12.17 11.54
N LEU A 10 4.23 11.23 10.68
CA LEU A 10 3.45 10.23 9.99
C LEU A 10 2.03 10.69 9.63
N ARG A 11 1.88 11.42 8.52
CA ARG A 11 0.63 11.29 7.78
C ARG A 11 0.46 9.80 7.54
N MET A 12 -0.59 9.22 8.12
CA MET A 12 -0.87 7.78 8.03
C MET A 12 -0.89 7.26 6.61
N VAL A 13 -1.19 8.16 5.67
CA VAL A 13 -1.07 7.93 4.24
C VAL A 13 0.01 8.87 3.69
N THR A 14 1.05 8.30 3.10
CA THR A 14 2.14 9.05 2.44
C THR A 14 1.86 9.18 0.95
N GLU A 15 1.97 10.37 0.38
CA GLU A 15 1.85 10.53 -1.07
C GLU A 15 3.13 10.07 -1.77
N TYR A 16 2.96 9.23 -2.79
CA TYR A 16 4.06 8.70 -3.57
C TYR A 16 4.64 9.79 -4.49
N ASN A 17 5.95 9.92 -4.42
CA ASN A 17 6.79 10.60 -5.40
C ASN A 17 8.19 9.99 -5.31
N PRO A 18 9.10 10.27 -6.27
CA PRO A 18 10.44 9.70 -6.25
C PRO A 18 11.24 9.97 -4.97
N VAL A 19 10.98 11.09 -4.27
CA VAL A 19 11.68 11.43 -3.01
C VAL A 19 11.11 10.61 -1.84
N THR A 20 9.79 10.48 -1.74
CA THR A 20 9.16 9.68 -0.66
C THR A 20 9.41 8.19 -0.84
N ALA A 21 9.56 7.72 -2.08
CA ALA A 21 9.93 6.33 -2.38
C ALA A 21 11.23 5.92 -1.68
N ILE A 22 12.27 6.77 -1.68
CA ILE A 22 13.55 6.48 -1.00
C ILE A 22 13.32 6.22 0.51
N GLY A 23 12.47 7.03 1.15
CA GLY A 23 12.13 6.87 2.56
C GLY A 23 11.32 5.60 2.84
N LEU A 24 10.39 5.25 1.95
CA LEU A 24 9.58 4.02 2.05
C LEU A 24 10.47 2.78 1.98
N PHE A 25 11.38 2.70 1.01
CA PHE A 25 12.29 1.55 0.85
C PHE A 25 13.33 1.42 1.98
N ASN A 26 13.67 2.52 2.65
CA ASN A 26 14.58 2.50 3.81
C ASN A 26 13.86 2.35 5.15
N SER A 27 12.53 2.15 5.16
CA SER A 27 11.75 2.00 6.37
C SER A 27 11.99 0.63 7.04
N THR A 28 11.87 0.60 8.36
CA THR A 28 11.84 -0.67 9.12
C THR A 28 10.56 -1.46 8.87
N VAL A 29 9.46 -0.78 8.51
CA VAL A 29 8.20 -1.40 8.07
C VAL A 29 8.32 -1.72 6.58
N GLN A 30 8.44 -3.01 6.27
CA GLN A 30 8.82 -3.49 4.94
C GLN A 30 7.63 -3.79 4.01
N THR A 31 6.41 -3.78 4.55
CA THR A 31 5.17 -4.03 3.79
C THR A 31 4.49 -2.71 3.48
N HIS A 32 4.19 -2.48 2.20
CA HIS A 32 3.56 -1.27 1.71
C HIS A 32 2.22 -1.61 1.08
N LEU A 33 1.19 -0.85 1.42
CA LEU A 33 -0.07 -0.83 0.70
C LEU A 33 -0.14 0.46 -0.10
N LEU A 34 -0.42 0.36 -1.39
CA LEU A 34 -0.56 1.46 -2.33
C LEU A 34 -2.02 1.56 -2.76
N LEU A 35 -2.61 2.75 -2.63
CA LEU A 35 -3.87 3.11 -3.26
C LEU A 35 -3.59 3.93 -4.53
N PHE A 36 -3.86 3.33 -5.69
CA PHE A 36 -3.84 4.01 -6.97
C PHE A 36 -5.19 4.67 -7.22
N THR A 37 -5.18 5.98 -7.45
CA THR A 37 -6.42 6.74 -7.61
C THR A 37 -6.23 7.96 -8.51
N ASP A 38 -7.31 8.37 -9.15
CA ASP A 38 -7.46 9.71 -9.70
C ASP A 38 -7.79 10.69 -8.55
N LYS A 39 -6.90 11.65 -8.27
CA LYS A 39 -7.14 12.68 -7.22
C LYS A 39 -8.17 13.74 -7.62
N THR A 40 -8.49 13.86 -8.90
CA THR A 40 -9.47 14.83 -9.43
C THR A 40 -10.90 14.30 -9.40
N SER A 41 -11.09 13.00 -9.13
CA SER A 41 -12.40 12.37 -8.93
C SER A 41 -13.14 12.99 -7.74
N GLN A 42 -14.46 13.19 -7.88
CA GLN A 42 -15.31 13.73 -6.81
C GLN A 42 -15.33 12.86 -5.55
N GLU A 43 -15.13 11.56 -5.70
CA GLU A 43 -15.09 10.60 -4.59
C GLU A 43 -13.73 10.55 -3.87
N HIS A 44 -12.72 11.26 -4.38
CA HIS A 44 -11.35 11.17 -3.89
C HIS A 44 -11.24 11.44 -2.38
N THR A 45 -11.91 12.47 -1.89
CA THR A 45 -11.84 12.86 -0.47
C THR A 45 -12.37 11.76 0.45
N GLU A 46 -13.53 11.18 0.14
CA GLU A 46 -14.13 10.13 0.95
C GLU A 46 -13.35 8.82 0.85
N ARG A 47 -12.85 8.49 -0.35
CA ARG A 47 -11.96 7.36 -0.59
C ARG A 47 -10.70 7.42 0.28
N VAL A 48 -10.03 8.57 0.30
CA VAL A 48 -8.82 8.78 1.12
C VAL A 48 -9.14 8.77 2.61
N ARG A 49 -10.32 9.26 3.01
CA ARG A 49 -10.77 9.19 4.41
C ARG A 49 -10.87 7.73 4.88
N ARG A 50 -11.59 6.87 4.15
CA ARG A 50 -11.73 5.44 4.49
C ARG A 50 -10.40 4.70 4.43
N TYR A 51 -9.57 5.03 3.45
CA TYR A 51 -8.22 4.49 3.35
C TYR A 51 -7.36 4.84 4.58
N ARG A 52 -7.47 6.07 5.10
CA ARG A 52 -6.80 6.49 6.34
C ARG A 52 -7.36 5.80 7.57
N GLU A 53 -8.68 5.63 7.65
CA GLU A 53 -9.32 4.89 8.74
C GLU A 53 -8.84 3.44 8.80
N ALA A 54 -8.72 2.76 7.65
CA ALA A 54 -8.12 1.45 7.59
C ALA A 54 -6.63 1.44 7.99
N ALA A 55 -5.88 2.49 7.65
CA ALA A 55 -4.46 2.60 7.99
C ALA A 55 -4.18 2.54 9.50
N GLU A 56 -5.10 3.05 10.32
CA GLU A 56 -5.02 3.00 11.79
C GLU A 56 -4.87 1.56 12.30
N LEU A 57 -5.57 0.61 11.67
CA LEU A 57 -5.59 -0.80 12.07
C LEU A 57 -4.26 -1.52 11.85
N PHE A 58 -3.42 -0.98 10.96
CA PHE A 58 -2.14 -1.59 10.54
C PHE A 58 -0.92 -0.74 10.92
N ARG A 59 -1.08 0.18 11.87
CA ARG A 59 0.01 1.04 12.35
C ARG A 59 1.24 0.20 12.76
N GLY A 60 2.40 0.56 12.21
CA GLY A 60 3.67 -0.13 12.47
C GLY A 60 3.82 -1.49 11.76
N LYS A 61 2.80 -1.96 11.03
CA LYS A 61 2.83 -3.23 10.29
C LYS A 61 2.85 -3.02 8.78
N ILE A 62 2.10 -2.02 8.29
CA ILE A 62 2.00 -1.70 6.87
C ILE A 62 2.11 -0.17 6.71
N LEU A 63 2.90 0.30 5.76
CA LEU A 63 2.89 1.70 5.34
C LEU A 63 1.83 1.92 4.27
N PHE A 64 1.00 2.93 4.44
CA PHE A 64 -0.05 3.27 3.48
C PHE A 64 0.42 4.40 2.57
N VAL A 65 0.28 4.20 1.27
CA VAL A 65 0.84 5.05 0.23
C VAL A 65 -0.25 5.41 -0.77
N LEU A 66 -0.33 6.67 -1.15
CA LEU A 66 -1.27 7.15 -2.17
C LEU A 66 -0.51 7.43 -3.47
N VAL A 67 -0.97 6.87 -4.59
CA VAL A 67 -0.39 7.09 -5.92
C VAL A 67 -1.43 7.77 -6.81
N ASP A 68 -1.17 9.02 -7.19
CA ASP A 68 -2.02 9.74 -8.14
C ASP A 68 -1.73 9.30 -9.58
N SER A 69 -2.75 8.81 -10.28
CA SER A 69 -2.65 8.40 -11.69
C SER A 69 -2.52 9.55 -12.67
N ASN A 70 -2.77 10.79 -12.25
CA ASN A 70 -2.65 11.97 -13.12
C ASN A 70 -1.23 12.52 -13.17
N VAL A 71 -0.37 12.13 -12.23
CA VAL A 71 1.05 12.49 -12.24
C VAL A 71 1.78 11.60 -13.24
N LYS A 72 2.28 12.18 -14.34
CA LYS A 72 3.01 11.45 -15.41
C LYS A 72 4.16 10.58 -14.87
N GLY A 73 4.85 11.04 -13.83
CA GLY A 73 5.94 10.29 -13.19
C GLY A 73 5.52 8.97 -12.53
N ASN A 74 4.21 8.76 -12.31
CA ASN A 74 3.69 7.57 -11.63
C ASN A 74 3.33 6.42 -12.60
N GLU A 75 3.44 6.62 -13.92
CA GLU A 75 3.15 5.57 -14.90
C GLU A 75 4.04 4.33 -14.72
N ARG A 76 5.31 4.53 -14.33
CA ARG A 76 6.25 3.43 -14.07
C ARG A 76 5.85 2.60 -12.86
N VAL A 77 5.39 3.22 -11.77
CA VAL A 77 4.93 2.47 -10.59
C VAL A 77 3.61 1.76 -10.87
N MET A 78 2.68 2.37 -11.62
CA MET A 78 1.47 1.68 -12.07
C MET A 78 1.80 0.43 -12.92
N SER A 79 2.77 0.56 -13.83
CA SER A 79 3.19 -0.53 -14.70
C SER A 79 3.86 -1.67 -13.94
N PHE A 80 4.61 -1.38 -12.87
CA PHE A 80 5.20 -2.39 -11.99
C PHE A 80 4.13 -3.31 -11.38
N PHE A 81 2.98 -2.75 -10.99
CA PHE A 81 1.82 -3.48 -10.48
C PHE A 81 0.86 -3.97 -11.58
N ASN A 82 1.26 -3.89 -12.85
CA ASN A 82 0.43 -4.27 -14.00
C ASN A 82 -0.96 -3.57 -14.03
N LEU A 83 -1.05 -2.35 -13.51
CA LEU A 83 -2.30 -1.58 -13.42
C LEU A 83 -2.44 -0.60 -14.59
N LYS A 84 -3.64 -0.55 -15.16
CA LYS A 84 -4.06 0.48 -16.13
C LYS A 84 -4.99 1.50 -15.45
N LYS A 85 -5.05 2.72 -16.01
CA LYS A 85 -5.97 3.78 -15.52
C LYS A 85 -7.44 3.34 -15.48
N SER A 86 -7.86 2.47 -16.40
CA SER A 86 -9.23 1.95 -16.46
C SER A 86 -9.60 1.00 -15.32
N GLN A 87 -8.62 0.56 -14.51
CA GLN A 87 -8.82 -0.34 -13.37
C GLN A 87 -8.83 0.42 -12.03
N LEU A 88 -8.78 1.76 -12.07
CA LEU A 88 -8.73 2.58 -10.86
C LEU A 88 -10.13 2.89 -10.34
N PRO A 89 -10.31 3.00 -9.01
CA PRO A 89 -9.27 2.87 -7.97
C PRO A 89 -8.79 1.41 -7.77
N ALA A 90 -7.54 1.25 -7.34
CA ALA A 90 -6.99 -0.08 -7.07
C ALA A 90 -6.06 -0.07 -5.86
N LEU A 91 -6.03 -1.19 -5.13
CA LEU A 91 -5.04 -1.46 -4.11
C LEU A 91 -3.94 -2.35 -4.68
N ALA A 92 -2.70 -2.10 -4.28
CA ALA A 92 -1.63 -3.07 -4.41
C ALA A 92 -0.89 -3.18 -3.08
N ILE A 93 -0.63 -4.39 -2.62
CA ILE A 93 0.19 -4.64 -1.44
C ILE A 93 1.49 -5.29 -1.89
N PHE A 94 2.59 -4.87 -1.29
CA PHE A 94 3.94 -5.24 -1.69
C PHE A 94 4.80 -5.47 -0.44
N HIS A 95 5.49 -6.60 -0.39
CA HIS A 95 6.52 -6.86 0.60
C HIS A 95 7.90 -6.67 -0.01
N THR A 96 8.67 -5.74 0.55
CA THR A 96 9.94 -5.27 -0.06
C THR A 96 11.03 -6.35 -0.15
N PRO A 97 11.31 -7.16 0.88
CA PRO A 97 12.41 -8.13 0.87
C PRO A 97 12.36 -9.19 -0.23
N ASP A 98 11.16 -9.71 -0.54
CA ASP A 98 10.99 -10.82 -1.48
C ASP A 98 10.09 -10.46 -2.68
N GLU A 99 9.76 -9.18 -2.80
CA GLU A 99 8.96 -8.58 -3.87
C GLU A 99 7.57 -9.21 -4.07
N GLN A 100 7.08 -9.99 -3.09
CA GLN A 100 5.75 -10.58 -3.20
C GLN A 100 4.70 -9.47 -3.18
N GLN A 101 3.77 -9.56 -4.13
CA GLN A 101 2.72 -8.57 -4.30
C GLN A 101 1.38 -9.20 -4.66
N ASP A 102 0.32 -8.51 -4.26
CA ASP A 102 -1.04 -8.75 -4.74
C ASP A 102 -1.63 -7.43 -5.23
N VAL A 103 -2.57 -7.50 -6.18
CA VAL A 103 -3.28 -6.35 -6.73
C VAL A 103 -4.77 -6.62 -6.70
N LEU A 104 -5.55 -5.61 -6.30
CA LEU A 104 -7.00 -5.64 -6.21
C LEU A 104 -7.58 -4.36 -6.83
N PRO A 105 -8.06 -4.41 -8.09
CA PRO A 105 -8.94 -3.38 -8.63
C PRO A 105 -10.24 -3.31 -7.82
N LEU A 106 -10.73 -2.10 -7.58
CA LEU A 106 -11.92 -1.85 -6.77
C LEU A 106 -12.91 -0.96 -7.52
N GLY A 107 -14.20 -1.21 -7.32
CA GLY A 107 -15.24 -0.21 -7.63
C GLY A 107 -15.24 0.91 -6.60
N GLU A 108 -15.25 0.55 -5.32
CA GLU A 108 -15.25 1.46 -4.18
C GLU A 108 -14.23 1.01 -3.11
N VAL A 109 -13.59 1.98 -2.46
CA VAL A 109 -12.73 1.73 -1.30
C VAL A 109 -13.54 1.84 -0.02
N THR A 110 -13.69 0.73 0.69
CA THR A 110 -14.25 0.64 2.04
C THR A 110 -13.18 0.21 3.03
N VAL A 111 -13.41 0.43 4.32
CA VAL A 111 -12.46 0.03 5.38
C VAL A 111 -12.30 -1.48 5.39
N GLU A 112 -13.41 -2.21 5.22
CA GLU A 112 -13.48 -3.67 5.21
C GLU A 112 -12.68 -4.24 4.05
N HIS A 113 -12.84 -3.73 2.82
CA HIS A 113 -12.07 -4.20 1.66
C HIS A 113 -10.56 -4.04 1.87
N VAL A 114 -10.14 -2.90 2.45
CA VAL A 114 -8.73 -2.65 2.74
C VAL A 114 -8.23 -3.61 3.83
N GLN A 115 -9.00 -3.78 4.89
CA GLN A 115 -8.65 -4.66 6.00
C GLN A 115 -8.53 -6.12 5.57
N ASP A 116 -9.50 -6.62 4.82
CA ASP A 116 -9.52 -8.01 4.34
C ASP A 116 -8.34 -8.28 3.41
N PHE A 117 -8.07 -7.35 2.49
CA PHE A 117 -6.95 -7.45 1.57
C PHE A 117 -5.60 -7.49 2.29
N CYS A 118 -5.37 -6.57 3.23
CA CYS A 118 -4.16 -6.55 4.04
C CYS A 118 -4.01 -7.80 4.91
N SER A 119 -5.07 -8.21 5.60
CA SER A 119 -5.06 -9.36 6.51
C SER A 119 -4.81 -10.66 5.75
N GLY A 120 -5.41 -10.82 4.56
CA GLY A 120 -5.20 -11.97 3.69
C GLY A 120 -3.75 -12.08 3.22
N PHE A 121 -3.13 -10.97 2.85
CA PHE A 121 -1.71 -10.94 2.47
C PHE A 121 -0.80 -11.32 3.65
N LEU A 122 -0.98 -10.67 4.81
CA LEU A 122 -0.16 -10.92 6.00
C LEU A 122 -0.30 -12.36 6.51
N LYS A 123 -1.51 -12.94 6.48
CA LYS A 123 -1.75 -14.34 6.87
C LYS A 123 -1.01 -15.32 5.97
N ARG A 124 -1.02 -15.10 4.65
CA ARG A 124 -0.26 -15.94 3.71
C ARG A 124 1.25 -15.80 3.91
N LYS A 125 1.74 -14.61 4.25
CA LYS A 125 3.16 -14.38 4.58
C LYS A 125 3.58 -15.19 5.81
N GLN A 126 2.84 -15.08 6.91
CA GLN A 126 3.12 -15.82 8.14
C GLN A 126 3.17 -17.34 7.91
N ARG A 127 2.24 -17.91 7.12
CA ARG A 127 2.25 -19.35 6.79
C ARG A 127 3.48 -19.81 6.00
N LYS A 128 4.06 -18.94 5.16
CA LYS A 128 5.28 -19.27 4.39
C LYS A 128 6.54 -19.23 5.26
N GLU A 129 6.55 -18.35 6.25
CA GLU A 129 7.67 -18.18 7.18
C GLU A 129 7.68 -19.28 8.26
N ASP A 130 6.50 -19.70 8.73
CA ASP A 130 6.30 -20.82 9.64
C ASP A 130 5.51 -21.95 8.95
N PRO A 131 6.16 -22.79 8.13
CA PRO A 131 5.50 -23.98 7.60
C PRO A 131 5.15 -24.91 8.76
N SER A 132 3.84 -25.13 8.97
CA SER A 132 3.34 -26.16 9.89
C SER A 132 4.03 -27.51 9.60
N PRO A 133 4.33 -28.34 10.62
CA PRO A 133 4.93 -29.67 10.42
C PRO A 133 4.18 -30.56 9.42
N GLU A 134 2.89 -30.29 9.16
CA GLU A 134 2.01 -31.07 8.29
C GLU A 134 2.28 -30.90 6.79
N GLU A 135 3.01 -29.86 6.34
CA GLU A 135 3.32 -29.65 4.91
C GLU A 135 4.67 -30.28 4.48
N LYS A 136 5.40 -30.97 5.38
CA LYS A 136 6.68 -31.62 5.05
C LYS A 136 6.56 -33.04 4.47
N THR A 137 5.35 -33.52 4.13
CA THR A 137 5.15 -34.94 3.74
C THR A 137 4.93 -35.18 2.24
N GLU A 138 4.97 -34.18 1.37
CA GLU A 138 4.87 -34.44 -0.08
C GLU A 138 5.87 -33.59 -0.89
N LEU A 139 7.08 -34.14 -1.06
CA LEU A 139 7.88 -34.29 -2.30
C LEU A 139 9.39 -34.43 -2.02
#